data_AF-A0A6B0HLK1-F1
#
_entry.id   AF-A0A6B0HLK1-F1
#
_cell.length_a   1.000
_cell.length_b   1.000
_cell.length_c   1.000
_cell.angle_alpha   90.00
_cell.angle_beta   90.00
_cell.angle_gamma   90.00
#
_symmetry.space_group_name_H-M   'P 1'
#
loop_
_entity.id
_entity.type
_entity.pdbx_description
1 polymer ?
#
loop_
_entity_poly.entity_id
_entity_poly.type
_entity_poly.pdbx_seq_one_letter_code
_entity_poly.pdbx_strand_id
1 'polypeptide(L)' 'MDYTIIRTQWFSSDNRIDYEITHKGEPFRNPSAYISRKSIAHLIMLLCFDSTFGKHESLGINKPLR' A
#
# COMPACT_ATOMS: atom_id res chain seq x y z
N MET A 1 -12.22 13.46 11.08
CA MET A 1 -10.76 13.51 10.85
C MET A 1 -10.54 13.12 9.40
N ASP A 2 -9.59 13.77 8.73
CA ASP A 2 -9.13 13.31 7.42
C ASP A 2 -8.09 12.22 7.66
N TYR A 3 -8.44 10.97 7.30
CA TYR A 3 -7.65 9.79 7.59
C TYR A 3 -7.44 8.97 6.33
N THR A 4 -6.35 8.21 6.32
CA THR A 4 -6.13 7.09 5.40
C THR A 4 -5.60 5.93 6.24
N ILE A 5 -6.22 4.75 6.11
CA ILE A 5 -5.73 3.53 6.77
C ILE A 5 -4.92 2.74 5.76
N ILE A 6 -3.65 2.50 6.04
CA ILE A 6 -2.79 1.64 5.21
C ILE A 6 -2.80 0.22 5.78
N ARG A 7 -3.27 -0.75 4.99
CA ARG A 7 -3.24 -2.19 5.30
C ARG A 7 -2.10 -2.84 4.53
N THR A 8 -1.06 -3.28 5.22
CA THR A 8 0.13 -3.84 4.60
C THR A 8 0.14 -5.36 4.64
N GLN A 9 0.80 -5.99 3.68
CA GLN A 9 1.28 -7.37 3.82
C GLN A 9 2.47 -7.45 4.78
N TRP A 10 2.97 -8.67 4.98
CA TRP A 10 4.25 -8.91 5.63
C TRP A 10 5.39 -8.16 4.93
N PHE A 11 6.34 -7.68 5.71
CA PHE A 11 7.41 -6.83 5.20
C PHE A 11 8.57 -7.64 4.61
N SER A 12 9.19 -7.08 3.56
CA SER A 12 10.49 -7.51 3.05
C SER A 12 11.52 -6.39 3.11
N SER A 13 12.79 -6.77 3.01
CA SER A 13 13.95 -5.88 2.88
C SER A 13 14.30 -5.55 1.43
N ASP A 14 13.46 -5.92 0.45
CA ASP A 14 13.68 -5.58 -0.95
C ASP A 14 13.79 -4.05 -1.12
N ASN A 15 14.72 -3.61 -1.96
CA ASN A 15 15.02 -2.19 -2.18
C ASN A 15 14.30 -1.63 -3.42
N ARG A 16 13.25 -2.31 -3.87
CA ARG A 16 12.43 -1.94 -5.04
C ARG A 16 11.12 -1.29 -4.61
N ILE A 17 10.63 -0.37 -5.44
CA ILE A 17 9.26 0.13 -5.38
C ILE A 17 8.47 -0.68 -6.40
N ASP A 18 7.66 -1.60 -5.89
CA ASP A 18 6.82 -2.50 -6.68
C ASP A 18 5.62 -2.90 -5.83
N TYR A 19 4.47 -2.30 -6.13
CA TYR A 19 3.23 -2.54 -5.40
C TYR A 19 2.00 -2.20 -6.24
N GLU A 20 0.87 -2.73 -5.80
CA GLU A 20 -0.46 -2.30 -6.23
C GLU A 20 -1.32 -2.00 -4.99
N ILE A 21 -2.44 -1.31 -5.22
CA ILE A 21 -3.37 -0.90 -4.18
C ILE A 21 -4.66 -1.72 -4.28
N THR A 22 -5.21 -2.07 -3.13
CA THR A 22 -6.56 -2.66 -3.02
C THR A 22 -7.44 -1.82 -2.09
N HIS A 23 -8.73 -1.74 -2.35
CA HIS A 23 -9.66 -0.97 -1.53
C HIS A 23 -10.27 -1.84 -0.41
N LYS A 24 -11.00 -1.21 0.51
CA LYS A 24 -11.69 -1.92 1.59
C LYS A 24 -12.65 -2.95 1.00
N GLY A 25 -12.56 -4.19 1.48
CA GLY A 25 -13.38 -5.30 0.98
C GLY A 25 -12.71 -6.10 -0.14
N GLU A 26 -11.64 -5.58 -0.74
CA GLU A 26 -10.85 -6.32 -1.72
C GLU A 26 -9.75 -7.14 -1.02
N PRO A 27 -9.60 -8.43 -1.36
CA PRO A 27 -8.44 -9.21 -0.91
C PRO A 27 -7.17 -8.67 -1.57
N PHE A 28 -6.02 -8.87 -0.91
CA PHE A 28 -4.74 -8.68 -1.59
C PHE A 28 -4.63 -9.63 -2.77
N ARG A 29 -4.21 -9.13 -3.93
CA ARG A 29 -4.15 -9.97 -5.14
C ARG A 29 -3.00 -10.97 -5.13
N ASN A 30 -1.99 -10.75 -4.29
CA ASN A 30 -0.90 -11.69 -4.05
C ASN A 30 -0.74 -12.03 -2.55
N PRO A 31 -1.63 -12.85 -1.95
CA PRO A 31 -1.71 -13.04 -0.50
C PRO A 31 -0.43 -13.58 0.17
N SER A 32 0.40 -14.31 -0.57
CA SER A 32 1.60 -14.98 -0.06
C SER A 32 2.88 -14.17 -0.20
N ALA A 33 2.80 -12.96 -0.76
CA ALA A 33 3.96 -12.12 -0.98
C ALA A 33 4.32 -11.25 0.23
N TYR A 34 5.54 -10.71 0.16
CA TYR A 34 6.08 -9.78 1.14
C TYR A 34 6.34 -8.44 0.45
N ILE A 35 5.74 -7.38 0.99
CA ILE A 35 5.85 -6.02 0.46
C ILE A 35 7.10 -5.32 0.97
N SER A 36 7.82 -4.61 0.10
CA SER A 36 9.00 -3.86 0.53
C SER A 36 8.61 -2.66 1.38
N ARG A 37 9.42 -2.35 2.41
CA ARG A 37 9.26 -1.10 3.18
C ARG A 37 9.38 0.14 2.31
N LYS A 38 10.14 0.05 1.21
CA LYS A 38 10.31 1.14 0.25
C LYS A 38 9.02 1.42 -0.54
N SER A 39 8.28 0.40 -0.94
CA SER A 39 6.94 0.55 -1.54
C SER A 39 5.97 1.23 -0.58
N ILE A 40 5.98 0.85 0.70
CA ILE A 40 5.12 1.47 1.72
C ILE A 40 5.48 2.95 1.90
N ALA A 41 6.79 3.26 2.02
CA ALA A 41 7.27 4.63 2.14
C ALA A 41 6.88 5.48 0.92
N HIS A 42 6.94 4.90 -0.29
CA HIS A 42 6.50 5.57 -1.51
C HIS A 42 4.99 5.89 -1.48
N LEU A 43 4.13 4.96 -1.03
CA LEU A 43 2.71 5.23 -0.87
C LEU A 43 2.44 6.34 0.16
N ILE A 44 3.13 6.32 1.30
CA ILE A 44 3.01 7.37 2.32
C ILE A 44 3.41 8.72 1.73
N MET A 45 4.51 8.76 0.97
CA MET A 45 4.96 9.97 0.30
C MET A 45 3.86 10.53 -0.62
N LEU A 46 3.21 9.69 -1.44
CA LEU A 46 2.09 10.10 -2.28
C LEU A 46 0.94 10.70 -1.47
N LEU A 47 0.54 10.05 -0.37
CA LEU A 47 -0.53 10.52 0.52
C LEU A 47 -0.19 11.86 1.20
N CYS A 48 1.11 12.12 1.46
CA CYS A 48 1.55 13.40 2.01
C CYS A 48 1.56 14.53 0.98
N PHE A 49 1.87 14.24 -0.29
CA PHE A 49 1.92 15.24 -1.37
C PHE A 49 0.58 15.50 -2.04
N ASP A 50 -0.34 14.53 -2.01
CA ASP A 50 -1.71 14.67 -2.51
C ASP A 50 -2.70 14.40 -1.37
N SER A 51 -3.25 15.48 -0.81
CA SER A 51 -4.22 15.42 0.30
C SER A 51 -5.61 14.93 -0.11
N THR A 52 -5.86 14.74 -1.40
CA THR A 52 -7.11 14.18 -1.92
C THR A 52 -7.02 12.68 -2.15
N PHE A 53 -5.83 12.18 -2.46
CA PHE A 53 -5.59 10.77 -2.66
C PHE A 53 -5.76 9.97 -1.35
N GLY A 54 -6.56 8.90 -1.37
CA GLY A 54 -6.77 8.05 -0.21
C GLY A 54 -7.57 8.67 0.95
N LYS A 55 -8.17 9.85 0.75
CA LYS A 55 -8.91 10.56 1.80
C LYS A 55 -10.15 9.75 2.23
N HIS A 56 -10.24 9.48 3.53
CA HIS A 56 -11.25 8.64 4.18
C HIS A 56 -11.26 7.17 3.72
N GLU A 57 -10.18 6.73 3.05
CA GLU A 57 -10.08 5.38 2.50
C GLU A 57 -9.24 4.42 3.37
N SER A 58 -9.43 3.12 3.11
CA SER A 58 -8.57 2.06 3.64
C SER A 58 -7.88 1.33 2.49
N LEU A 59 -6.65 1.76 2.23
CA LEU A 59 -5.81 1.30 1.13
C LEU A 59 -4.97 0.10 1.58
N GLY A 60 -5.18 -1.03 0.93
CA GLY A 60 -4.30 -2.18 0.98
C GLY A 60 -3.10 -1.97 0.08
N ILE A 61 -1.91 -2.40 0.50
CA ILE A 61 -0.70 -2.40 -0.33
C ILE A 61 -0.10 -3.80 -0.36
N ASN A 62 0.03 -4.37 -1.57
CA ASN A 62 0.64 -5.67 -1.80
C ASN A 62 1.60 -5.67 -2.98
N LYS A 63 2.53 -6.63 -3.00
CA LYS A 63 3.36 -6.88 -4.19
C LYS A 63 2.47 -7.46 -5.30
N PRO A 64 2.61 -7.05 -6.57
CA PRO A 64 1.80 -7.61 -7.64
C PRO A 64 2.10 -9.10 -7.87
N LEU A 65 1.13 -9.84 -8.40
CA LEU A 65 1.36 -11.18 -8.95
C LEU A 65 1.82 -10.99 -10.40
N ARG A 66 3.09 -11.24 -10.71
CA ARG A 66 3.65 -11.20 -12.08
C ARG A 66 4.28 -12.53 -12.41
#